data_AF-A0A1F8N7C4-F1
#
_entry.id   AF-A0A1F8N7C4-F1
#
_cell.length_a   1.000
_cell.length_b   1.000
_cell.length_c   1.000
_cell.angle_alpha   90.00
_cell.angle_beta   90.00
_cell.angle_gamma   90.00
#
_symmetry.space_group_name_H-M   'P 1'
#
loop_
_entity.id
_entity.type
_entity.pdbx_description
1 polymer ?
#
loop_
_entity_poly.entity_id
_entity_poly.type
_entity_poly.pdbx_seq_one_letter_code
_entity_poly.pdbx_strand_id
1 'polypeptide(L)'
;MNLSQAEEYFKKYHEKLIWETQNTRAHLELWERLERYKSSHLKELNQAPHFFTFTIKAHLDDALLTLSRIVDRRLRHDPLSIWKFLNFVEQNYDMFSTEAFCQRMMQKPNYDEHWTKSHEPITIKEINEDRQRLTSLENVISNIEKWRDKVIAHIDLKVVTRNKVISKEYPLKLQQLQEVIDTLFRILNRYSSAFESTSYTEQFVGEDDIQYVIGAISFKIQERRKQLEILKKQARDGGV
;
A
#
# COMPACT_ATOMS: atom_id res chain seq x y z
N MET A 1 16.59 14.11 -22.15
CA MET A 1 15.44 14.91 -21.72
C MET A 1 15.99 16.27 -21.31
N ASN A 2 15.33 17.39 -21.61
CA ASN A 2 15.78 18.68 -21.03
C ASN A 2 15.35 18.77 -19.56
N LEU A 3 15.88 19.74 -18.80
CA LEU A 3 15.63 19.86 -17.36
C LEU A 3 14.13 19.96 -17.04
N SER A 4 13.40 20.86 -17.71
CA SER A 4 11.96 21.04 -17.47
C SER A 4 11.15 19.77 -17.76
N GLN A 5 11.46 19.05 -18.84
CA GLN A 5 10.84 17.78 -19.15
C GLN A 5 11.15 16.71 -18.08
N ALA A 6 12.38 16.68 -17.56
CA ALA A 6 12.79 15.75 -16.50
C ALA A 6 12.05 16.04 -15.19
N GLU A 7 11.92 17.32 -14.83
CA GLU A 7 11.16 17.74 -13.65
C GLU A 7 9.67 17.37 -13.74
N GLU A 8 9.04 17.55 -14.92
CA GLU A 8 7.65 17.14 -15.13
C GLU A 8 7.49 15.62 -15.07
N TYR A 9 8.40 14.88 -15.70
CA TYR A 9 8.41 13.42 -15.65
C TYR A 9 8.61 12.91 -14.22
N PHE A 10 9.54 13.51 -13.46
CA PHE A 10 9.77 13.21 -12.05
C PHE A 10 8.49 13.32 -11.24
N LYS A 11 7.79 14.47 -11.32
CA LYS A 11 6.55 14.71 -10.57
C LYS A 11 5.52 13.63 -10.85
N LYS A 12 5.21 13.39 -12.13
CA LYS A 12 4.22 12.38 -12.54
C LYS A 12 4.59 10.97 -12.08
N TYR A 13 5.87 10.61 -12.21
CA TYR A 13 6.35 9.29 -11.82
C TYR A 13 6.28 9.12 -10.30
N HIS A 14 6.77 10.10 -9.55
CA HIS A 14 6.78 10.11 -8.09
C HIS A 14 5.35 10.08 -7.54
N GLU A 15 4.47 10.98 -7.98
CA GLU A 15 3.05 11.05 -7.59
C GLU A 15 2.35 9.71 -7.81
N LYS A 16 2.62 9.07 -8.95
CA LYS A 16 2.03 7.77 -9.22
C LYS A 16 2.60 6.68 -8.30
N LEU A 17 3.91 6.64 -8.08
CA LEU A 17 4.53 5.64 -7.18
C LEU A 17 4.08 5.82 -5.73
N ILE A 18 3.99 7.04 -5.23
CA ILE A 18 3.58 7.30 -3.85
C ILE A 18 2.11 6.92 -3.65
N TRP A 19 1.24 7.22 -4.63
CA TRP A 19 -0.16 6.79 -4.60
C TRP A 19 -0.30 5.27 -4.58
N GLU A 20 0.47 4.55 -5.40
CA GLU A 20 0.44 3.08 -5.43
C GLU A 20 0.96 2.49 -4.11
N THR A 21 1.94 3.14 -3.49
CA THR A 21 2.49 2.75 -2.18
C THR A 21 1.48 2.98 -1.06
N GLN A 22 0.80 4.13 -1.05
CA GLN A 22 -0.28 4.47 -0.11
C GLN A 22 -1.46 3.49 -0.24
N ASN A 23 -1.89 3.19 -1.46
CA ASN A 23 -2.95 2.22 -1.67
C ASN A 23 -2.56 0.81 -1.23
N THR A 24 -1.33 0.39 -1.55
CA THR A 24 -0.82 -0.90 -1.08
C THR A 24 -0.89 -1.01 0.44
N ARG A 25 -0.49 0.04 1.15
CA ARG A 25 -0.61 0.12 2.61
C ARG A 25 -2.05 0.01 3.07
N ALA A 26 -2.94 0.83 2.51
CA ALA A 26 -4.36 0.84 2.83
C ALA A 26 -5.00 -0.55 2.70
N HIS A 27 -4.75 -1.23 1.58
CA HIS A 27 -5.26 -2.56 1.32
C HIS A 27 -4.71 -3.58 2.35
N LEU A 28 -3.42 -3.51 2.68
CA LEU A 28 -2.81 -4.40 3.66
C LEU A 28 -3.36 -4.19 5.07
N GLU A 29 -3.55 -2.93 5.49
CA GLU A 29 -4.13 -2.56 6.78
C GLU A 29 -5.61 -2.98 6.90
N LEU A 30 -6.40 -2.78 5.83
CA LEU A 30 -7.79 -3.23 5.76
C LEU A 30 -7.88 -4.76 5.86
N TRP A 31 -7.02 -5.47 5.12
CA TRP A 31 -6.93 -6.92 5.21
C TRP A 31 -6.63 -7.37 6.65
N GLU A 32 -5.59 -6.81 7.27
CA GLU A 32 -5.19 -7.16 8.63
C GLU A 32 -6.33 -6.91 9.63
N ARG A 33 -7.01 -5.75 9.51
CA ARG A 33 -8.12 -5.38 10.38
C ARG A 33 -9.30 -6.33 10.24
N LEU A 34 -9.67 -6.68 9.01
CA LEU A 34 -10.73 -7.66 8.76
C LEU A 34 -10.37 -9.07 9.23
N GLU A 35 -9.11 -9.49 9.10
CA GLU A 35 -8.63 -10.75 9.68
C GLU A 35 -8.77 -10.75 11.21
N ARG A 36 -8.41 -9.65 11.90
CA ARG A 36 -8.66 -9.48 13.34
C ARG A 36 -10.15 -9.49 13.71
N TYR A 37 -11.03 -9.04 12.81
CA TYR A 37 -12.48 -9.10 13.04
C TYR A 37 -13.04 -10.52 12.95
N LYS A 38 -12.35 -11.48 12.33
CA LYS A 38 -12.77 -12.89 12.39
C LYS A 38 -12.79 -13.44 13.82
N SER A 39 -11.92 -12.94 14.71
CA SER A 39 -11.91 -13.36 16.12
C SER A 39 -12.81 -12.51 17.02
N SER A 40 -12.94 -11.21 16.73
CA SER A 40 -13.66 -10.26 17.60
C SER A 40 -15.11 -9.96 17.18
N HIS A 41 -15.46 -10.11 15.90
CA HIS A 41 -16.74 -9.71 15.30
C HIS A 41 -17.32 -10.79 14.37
N LEU A 42 -17.13 -12.06 14.75
CA LEU A 42 -17.52 -13.21 13.92
C LEU A 42 -19.04 -13.22 13.62
N LYS A 43 -19.87 -12.75 14.55
CA LYS A 43 -21.34 -12.73 14.38
C LYS A 43 -21.76 -11.74 13.29
N GLU A 44 -21.07 -10.62 13.21
CA GLU A 44 -21.25 -9.55 12.25
C GLU A 44 -20.79 -9.99 10.87
N LEU A 45 -19.58 -10.57 10.77
CA LEU A 45 -19.07 -11.10 9.51
C LEU A 45 -19.94 -12.25 8.96
N ASN A 46 -20.49 -13.09 9.84
CA ASN A 46 -21.41 -14.17 9.45
C ASN A 46 -22.78 -13.68 8.96
N GLN A 47 -23.09 -12.38 9.00
CA GLN A 47 -24.28 -11.86 8.31
C GLN A 47 -24.13 -11.88 6.79
N ALA A 48 -22.91 -11.87 6.27
CA ALA A 48 -22.61 -11.92 4.84
C ALA A 48 -21.28 -12.65 4.57
N PRO A 49 -21.19 -13.96 4.89
CA PRO A 49 -19.91 -14.67 5.00
C PRO A 49 -19.14 -14.71 3.67
N HIS A 50 -19.83 -14.88 2.54
CA HIS A 50 -19.19 -14.90 1.23
C HIS A 50 -18.65 -13.52 0.82
N PHE A 51 -19.44 -12.45 1.07
CA PHE A 51 -19.00 -11.08 0.83
C PHE A 51 -17.70 -10.79 1.58
N PHE A 52 -17.68 -10.99 2.90
CA PHE A 52 -16.48 -10.71 3.70
C PHE A 52 -15.30 -11.61 3.34
N THR A 53 -15.55 -12.89 3.01
CA THR A 53 -14.48 -13.79 2.55
C THR A 53 -13.82 -13.27 1.28
N PHE A 54 -14.59 -12.86 0.28
CA PHE A 54 -14.05 -12.33 -0.97
C PHE A 54 -13.40 -10.95 -0.77
N THR A 55 -13.99 -10.07 0.04
CA THR A 55 -13.43 -8.74 0.34
C THR A 55 -12.06 -8.86 1.02
N ILE A 56 -11.94 -9.73 2.02
CA ILE A 56 -10.66 -9.97 2.71
C ILE A 56 -9.61 -10.45 1.74
N LYS A 57 -9.95 -11.45 0.91
CA LYS A 57 -9.01 -11.97 -0.10
C LYS A 57 -8.59 -10.89 -1.09
N ALA A 58 -9.54 -10.10 -1.59
CA ALA A 58 -9.30 -9.05 -2.57
C ALA A 58 -8.32 -7.99 -2.05
N HIS A 59 -8.44 -7.57 -0.79
CA HIS A 59 -7.50 -6.62 -0.20
C HIS A 59 -6.07 -7.17 -0.15
N LEU A 60 -5.88 -8.42 0.27
CA LEU A 60 -4.56 -9.05 0.28
C LEU A 60 -3.99 -9.21 -1.14
N ASP A 61 -4.81 -9.72 -2.08
CA ASP A 61 -4.39 -9.94 -3.46
C ASP A 61 -3.94 -8.62 -4.10
N ASP A 62 -4.70 -7.54 -3.93
CA ASP A 62 -4.39 -6.23 -4.51
C ASP A 62 -3.12 -5.62 -3.91
N ALA A 63 -2.95 -5.70 -2.58
CA ALA A 63 -1.73 -5.26 -1.93
C ALA A 63 -0.50 -6.02 -2.45
N LEU A 64 -0.58 -7.35 -2.54
CA LEU A 64 0.53 -8.18 -3.04
C LEU A 64 0.81 -7.94 -4.52
N LEU A 65 -0.23 -7.79 -5.34
CA LEU A 65 -0.10 -7.51 -6.77
C LEU A 65 0.57 -6.16 -7.01
N THR A 66 0.08 -5.11 -6.36
CA THR A 66 0.63 -3.76 -6.51
C THR A 66 2.05 -3.70 -5.98
N LEU A 67 2.32 -4.26 -4.79
CA LEU A 67 3.66 -4.32 -4.23
C LEU A 67 4.62 -5.04 -5.18
N SER A 68 4.22 -6.20 -5.70
CA SER A 68 5.02 -6.98 -6.64
C SER A 68 5.43 -6.16 -7.86
N ARG A 69 4.54 -5.31 -8.40
CA ARG A 69 4.84 -4.46 -9.55
C ARG A 69 5.81 -3.33 -9.20
N ILE A 70 5.63 -2.69 -8.03
CA ILE A 70 6.49 -1.58 -7.60
C ILE A 70 7.93 -2.06 -7.40
N VAL A 71 8.13 -3.26 -6.83
CA VAL A 71 9.46 -3.78 -6.47
C VAL A 71 10.12 -4.66 -7.54
N ASP A 72 9.40 -5.06 -8.58
CA ASP A 72 9.93 -5.96 -9.61
C ASP A 72 11.00 -5.26 -10.47
N ARG A 73 12.20 -5.85 -10.43
CA ARG A 73 13.39 -5.35 -11.12
C ARG A 73 13.47 -5.80 -12.59
N ARG A 74 12.67 -6.79 -13.00
CA ARG A 74 12.79 -7.55 -14.26
C ARG A 74 11.73 -7.19 -15.29
N LEU A 75 10.77 -6.35 -14.94
CA LEU A 75 9.67 -5.96 -15.83
C LEU A 75 10.20 -5.30 -17.11
N ARG A 76 9.98 -5.98 -18.25
CA ARG A 76 10.56 -5.65 -19.57
C ARG A 76 9.81 -4.55 -20.33
N HIS A 77 8.55 -4.28 -20.00
CA HIS A 77 7.69 -3.30 -20.67
C HIS A 77 7.44 -2.10 -19.77
N ASP A 78 8.20 -1.04 -19.97
CA ASP A 78 8.25 0.22 -19.21
C ASP A 78 7.38 0.34 -17.93
N PRO A 79 7.66 -0.46 -16.89
CA PRO A 79 6.82 -0.52 -15.71
C PRO A 79 7.06 0.67 -14.78
N LEU A 80 6.01 1.08 -14.09
CA LEU A 80 6.14 1.89 -12.90
C LEU A 80 6.77 1.03 -11.79
N SER A 81 8.07 1.19 -11.56
CA SER A 81 8.83 0.50 -10.50
C SER A 81 9.77 1.45 -9.77
N ILE A 82 10.10 1.11 -8.52
CA ILE A 82 11.06 1.88 -7.71
C ILE A 82 12.48 1.81 -8.29
N TRP A 83 12.85 0.69 -8.92
CA TRP A 83 14.16 0.53 -9.54
C TRP A 83 14.35 1.46 -10.73
N LYS A 84 13.33 1.58 -11.59
CA LYS A 84 13.34 2.52 -12.70
C LYS A 84 13.29 3.96 -12.25
N PHE A 85 12.54 4.26 -11.19
CA PHE A 85 12.55 5.57 -10.55
C PHE A 85 13.96 5.97 -10.11
N LEU A 86 14.67 5.10 -9.38
CA LEU A 86 16.05 5.37 -8.95
C LEU A 86 17.02 5.52 -10.12
N ASN A 87 16.87 4.71 -11.18
CA ASN A 87 17.66 4.88 -12.41
C ASN A 87 17.40 6.24 -13.08
N PHE A 88 16.13 6.65 -13.15
CA PHE A 88 15.74 7.93 -13.73
C PHE A 88 16.31 9.09 -12.92
N VAL A 89 16.22 9.03 -11.58
CA VAL A 89 16.80 10.03 -10.69
C VAL A 89 18.31 10.12 -10.87
N GLU A 90 19.02 9.01 -10.91
CA GLU A 90 20.47 8.98 -11.14
C GLU A 90 20.87 9.61 -12.48
N GLN A 91 20.11 9.38 -13.55
CA GLN A 91 20.36 9.93 -14.88
C GLN A 91 20.03 11.42 -15.02
N ASN A 92 19.17 11.95 -14.15
CA ASN A 92 18.71 13.34 -14.18
C ASN A 92 19.04 14.05 -12.86
N TYR A 93 20.10 13.61 -12.20
CA TYR A 93 20.45 14.00 -10.84
C TYR A 93 20.61 15.53 -10.65
N ASP A 94 21.02 16.25 -11.68
CA ASP A 94 21.15 17.72 -11.69
C ASP A 94 19.83 18.44 -11.34
N MET A 95 18.66 17.81 -11.53
CA MET A 95 17.38 18.40 -11.11
C MET A 95 17.25 18.55 -9.59
N PHE A 96 18.07 17.84 -8.81
CA PHE A 96 18.16 17.97 -7.35
C PHE A 96 19.27 18.91 -6.90
N SER A 97 19.92 19.65 -7.81
CA SER A 97 20.91 20.66 -7.41
C SER A 97 20.23 21.79 -6.63
N THR A 98 21.00 22.45 -5.76
CA THR A 98 20.50 23.62 -5.02
C THR A 98 20.05 24.73 -5.96
N GLU A 99 20.73 24.93 -7.08
CA GLU A 99 20.34 25.91 -8.09
C GLU A 99 18.99 25.58 -8.72
N ALA A 100 18.79 24.33 -9.17
CA ALA A 100 17.53 23.89 -9.75
C ALA A 100 16.38 23.98 -8.73
N PHE A 101 16.63 23.56 -7.49
CA PHE A 101 15.68 23.69 -6.39
C PHE A 101 15.29 25.15 -6.12
N CYS A 102 16.26 26.05 -5.97
CA CYS A 102 15.99 27.47 -5.76
C CYS A 102 15.16 28.06 -6.90
N GLN A 103 15.52 27.78 -8.15
CA GLN A 103 14.79 28.25 -9.32
C GLN A 103 13.34 27.78 -9.33
N ARG A 104 13.08 26.51 -8.96
CA ARG A 104 11.71 25.99 -8.83
C ARG A 104 10.94 26.64 -7.69
N MET A 105 11.55 26.76 -6.51
CA MET A 105 10.86 27.23 -5.32
C MET A 105 10.49 28.71 -5.40
N MET A 106 11.34 29.55 -6.02
CA MET A 106 11.04 30.96 -6.26
C MET A 106 9.82 31.19 -7.16
N GLN A 107 9.38 30.17 -7.92
CA GLN A 107 8.18 30.25 -8.75
C GLN A 107 6.90 29.85 -8.00
N LYS A 108 6.99 29.33 -6.77
CA LYS A 108 5.82 28.97 -5.97
C LYS A 108 5.16 30.24 -5.39
N PRO A 109 3.81 30.36 -5.43
CA PRO A 109 3.10 31.54 -4.89
C PRO A 109 3.39 31.83 -3.40
N ASN A 110 3.72 30.80 -2.63
CA ASN A 110 3.98 30.85 -1.19
C ASN A 110 5.45 30.61 -0.87
N TYR A 111 6.38 31.12 -1.69
CA TYR A 111 7.81 30.96 -1.47
C TYR A 111 8.24 31.46 -0.09
N ASP A 112 9.00 30.62 0.63
CA ASP A 112 9.70 30.96 1.87
C ASP A 112 11.21 30.75 1.67
N GLU A 113 12.01 31.76 2.02
CA GLU A 113 13.47 31.73 1.93
C GLU A 113 14.08 30.64 2.84
N HIS A 114 13.37 30.21 3.88
CA HIS A 114 13.81 29.10 4.73
C HIS A 114 13.97 27.80 3.94
N TRP A 115 13.14 27.55 2.92
CA TRP A 115 13.20 26.34 2.11
C TRP A 115 14.52 26.21 1.34
N THR A 116 15.01 27.32 0.79
CA THR A 116 16.28 27.33 0.03
C THR A 116 17.50 27.28 0.94
N LYS A 117 17.42 27.87 2.14
CA LYS A 117 18.49 27.81 3.16
C LYS A 117 18.68 26.43 3.78
N SER A 118 17.64 25.61 3.82
CA SER A 118 17.61 24.28 4.43
C SER A 118 17.69 23.14 3.40
N HIS A 119 17.85 23.46 2.11
CA HIS A 119 17.88 22.46 1.06
C HIS A 119 19.10 21.54 1.18
N GLU A 120 18.83 20.24 1.29
CA GLU A 120 19.83 19.19 1.17
C GLU A 120 19.68 18.50 -0.20
N PRO A 121 20.64 18.68 -1.12
CA PRO A 121 20.59 17.99 -2.40
C PRO A 121 20.75 16.49 -2.19
N ILE A 122 20.05 15.68 -2.99
CA ILE A 122 20.31 14.24 -3.09
C ILE A 122 21.76 14.04 -3.47
N THR A 123 22.39 12.93 -3.07
CA THR A 123 23.73 12.50 -3.49
C THR A 123 23.70 11.13 -4.18
N ILE A 124 24.67 10.86 -5.07
CA ILE A 124 24.84 9.52 -5.68
C ILE A 124 25.03 8.44 -4.59
N LYS A 125 25.66 8.80 -3.46
CA LYS A 125 25.79 7.92 -2.30
C LYS A 125 24.41 7.52 -1.75
N GLU A 126 23.51 8.48 -1.56
CA GLU A 126 22.16 8.20 -1.04
C GLU A 126 21.32 7.35 -2.00
N ILE A 127 21.44 7.57 -3.31
CA ILE A 127 20.80 6.71 -4.32
C ILE A 127 21.28 5.26 -4.16
N ASN A 128 22.58 5.06 -3.99
CA ASN A 128 23.15 3.73 -3.78
C ASN A 128 22.74 3.11 -2.45
N GLU A 129 22.65 3.89 -1.38
CA GLU A 129 22.11 3.43 -0.09
C GLU A 129 20.64 2.98 -0.22
N ASP A 130 19.82 3.69 -1.00
CA ASP A 130 18.43 3.30 -1.24
C ASP A 130 18.32 1.99 -2.03
N ARG A 131 19.18 1.81 -3.05
CA ARG A 131 19.29 0.53 -3.76
C ARG A 131 19.72 -0.60 -2.81
N GLN A 132 20.65 -0.34 -1.90
CA GLN A 132 21.09 -1.34 -0.92
C GLN A 132 19.98 -1.71 0.06
N ARG A 133 19.17 -0.74 0.51
CA ARG A 133 17.99 -1.01 1.35
C ARG A 133 17.01 -1.95 0.63
N LEU A 134 16.67 -1.65 -0.62
CA LEU A 134 15.81 -2.53 -1.42
C LEU A 134 16.43 -3.93 -1.60
N THR A 135 17.74 -4.00 -1.88
CA THR A 135 18.45 -5.28 -2.05
C THR A 135 18.47 -6.10 -0.75
N SER A 136 18.52 -5.46 0.41
CA SER A 136 18.46 -6.17 1.70
C SER A 136 17.11 -6.89 1.92
N LEU A 137 16.06 -6.47 1.20
CA LEU A 137 14.72 -7.05 1.24
C LEU A 137 14.48 -8.07 0.10
N GLU A 138 15.50 -8.45 -0.67
CA GLU A 138 15.39 -9.30 -1.87
C GLU A 138 14.69 -10.64 -1.58
N ASN A 139 14.90 -11.24 -0.41
CA ASN A 139 14.22 -12.48 -0.03
C ASN A 139 12.70 -12.30 0.08
N VAL A 140 12.25 -11.19 0.66
CA VAL A 140 10.82 -10.87 0.80
C VAL A 140 10.24 -10.51 -0.56
N ILE A 141 10.95 -9.67 -1.33
CA ILE A 141 10.58 -9.28 -2.69
C ILE A 141 10.42 -10.51 -3.58
N SER A 142 11.38 -11.44 -3.56
CA SER A 142 11.30 -12.68 -4.33
C SER A 142 10.09 -13.52 -3.92
N ASN A 143 9.74 -13.58 -2.63
CA ASN A 143 8.53 -14.28 -2.19
C ASN A 143 7.26 -13.60 -2.72
N ILE A 144 7.17 -12.26 -2.68
CA ILE A 144 6.05 -11.49 -3.23
C ILE A 144 5.87 -11.80 -4.73
N GLU A 145 6.96 -11.83 -5.50
CA GLU A 145 6.93 -12.19 -6.92
C GLU A 145 6.43 -13.62 -7.15
N LYS A 146 6.84 -14.58 -6.31
CA LYS A 146 6.36 -15.97 -6.40
C LYS A 146 4.86 -16.07 -6.09
N TRP A 147 4.35 -15.28 -5.15
CA TRP A 147 2.92 -15.19 -4.88
C TRP A 147 2.15 -14.65 -6.08
N ARG A 148 2.65 -13.57 -6.70
CA ARG A 148 2.08 -13.05 -7.95
C ARG A 148 2.02 -14.14 -9.02
N ASP A 149 3.16 -14.73 -9.34
CA ASP A 149 3.30 -15.62 -10.49
C ASP A 149 2.51 -16.94 -10.33
N LYS A 150 2.37 -17.45 -9.10
CA LYS A 150 1.82 -18.79 -8.85
C LYS A 150 0.37 -18.82 -8.36
N VAL A 151 -0.13 -17.71 -7.82
CA VAL A 151 -1.45 -17.67 -7.16
C VAL A 151 -2.32 -16.53 -7.63
N ILE A 152 -1.76 -15.33 -7.81
CA ILE A 152 -2.57 -14.13 -8.08
C ILE A 152 -2.79 -13.93 -9.58
N ALA A 153 -1.72 -13.88 -10.37
CA ALA A 153 -1.80 -13.62 -11.81
C ALA A 153 -2.07 -14.89 -12.63
N HIS A 154 -1.54 -16.02 -12.18
CA HIS A 154 -1.78 -17.33 -12.77
C HIS A 154 -1.98 -18.34 -11.65
N ILE A 155 -3.09 -19.06 -11.65
CA ILE A 155 -3.24 -20.22 -10.76
C ILE A 155 -2.39 -21.33 -11.36
N ASP A 156 -1.19 -21.54 -10.82
CA ASP A 156 -0.30 -22.61 -11.29
C ASP A 156 -0.97 -23.96 -11.02
N LEU A 157 -1.28 -24.70 -12.09
CA LEU A 157 -1.87 -26.03 -12.03
C LEU A 157 -1.06 -26.97 -11.12
N LYS A 158 0.26 -26.80 -11.00
CA LYS A 158 1.10 -27.60 -10.10
C LYS A 158 0.90 -27.26 -8.62
N VAL A 159 0.52 -26.02 -8.30
CA VAL A 159 0.16 -25.62 -6.93
C VAL A 159 -1.16 -26.27 -6.54
N VAL A 160 -2.14 -26.26 -7.47
CA VAL A 160 -3.46 -26.90 -7.27
C VAL A 160 -3.36 -28.42 -7.20
N THR A 161 -2.67 -29.05 -8.15
CA THR A 161 -2.62 -30.53 -8.28
C THR A 161 -1.74 -31.22 -7.26
N ARG A 162 -0.82 -30.50 -6.59
CA ARG A 162 0.10 -31.09 -5.59
C ARG A 162 -0.28 -30.79 -4.14
N ASN A 163 -1.44 -30.17 -3.88
CA ASN A 163 -1.85 -29.70 -2.54
C ASN A 163 -0.74 -28.88 -1.83
N LYS A 164 0.11 -28.19 -2.59
CA LYS A 164 1.17 -27.37 -2.02
C LYS A 164 0.56 -26.06 -1.54
N VAL A 165 0.61 -25.83 -0.23
CA VAL A 165 0.18 -24.56 0.36
C VAL A 165 1.25 -23.51 0.09
N ILE A 166 0.99 -22.55 -0.80
CA ILE A 166 1.98 -21.55 -1.21
C ILE A 166 2.58 -20.78 -0.03
N SER A 167 1.79 -20.53 1.02
CA SER A 167 2.23 -19.82 2.22
C SER A 167 3.25 -20.60 3.05
N LYS A 168 3.39 -21.91 2.84
CA LYS A 168 4.45 -22.73 3.42
C LYS A 168 5.72 -22.73 2.56
N GLU A 169 5.58 -22.65 1.24
CA GLU A 169 6.72 -22.67 0.30
C GLU A 169 7.39 -21.28 0.19
N TYR A 170 6.60 -20.21 0.24
CA TYR A 170 7.05 -18.82 0.20
C TYR A 170 6.35 -18.03 1.31
N PRO A 171 6.82 -18.13 2.56
CA PRO A 171 6.19 -17.44 3.67
C PRO A 171 6.32 -15.93 3.50
N LEU A 172 5.19 -15.23 3.65
CA LEU A 172 5.12 -13.78 3.74
C LEU A 172 4.53 -13.42 5.10
N LYS A 173 5.35 -12.83 5.97
CA LYS A 173 4.86 -12.28 7.24
C LYS A 173 4.40 -10.85 7.01
N LEU A 174 3.33 -10.46 7.68
CA LEU A 174 2.80 -9.09 7.61
C LEU A 174 3.88 -8.03 7.89
N GLN A 175 4.68 -8.20 8.95
CA GLN A 175 5.75 -7.28 9.31
C GLN A 175 6.78 -7.09 8.18
N GLN A 176 7.06 -8.14 7.40
CA GLN A 176 7.98 -8.05 6.28
C GLN A 176 7.37 -7.27 5.10
N LEU A 177 6.06 -7.41 4.88
CA LEU A 177 5.36 -6.61 3.87
C LEU A 177 5.33 -5.13 4.28
N GLN A 178 5.06 -4.85 5.55
CA GLN A 178 5.11 -3.51 6.13
C GLN A 178 6.51 -2.90 5.96
N GLU A 179 7.58 -3.64 6.27
CA GLU A 179 8.96 -3.18 6.11
C GLU A 179 9.30 -2.79 4.66
N VAL A 180 8.80 -3.54 3.67
CA VAL A 180 8.97 -3.18 2.25
C VAL A 180 8.24 -1.86 1.97
N ILE A 181 7.00 -1.70 2.42
CA ILE A 181 6.20 -0.49 2.20
C ILE A 181 6.83 0.72 2.91
N ASP A 182 7.29 0.58 4.15
CA ASP A 182 8.02 1.60 4.91
C ASP A 182 9.27 2.06 4.15
N THR A 183 10.01 1.08 3.60
CA THR A 183 11.21 1.36 2.80
C THR A 183 10.85 2.16 1.55
N LEU A 184 9.75 1.82 0.86
CA LEU A 184 9.28 2.58 -0.30
C LEU A 184 8.90 4.02 0.08
N PHE A 185 8.15 4.22 1.16
CA PHE A 185 7.78 5.57 1.63
C PHE A 185 8.99 6.41 1.96
N ARG A 186 9.94 5.85 2.73
CA ARG A 186 11.18 6.53 3.10
C ARG A 186 11.99 6.95 1.87
N ILE A 187 12.13 6.08 0.89
CA ILE A 187 12.80 6.38 -0.37
C ILE A 187 12.05 7.52 -1.06
N LEU A 188 10.77 7.35 -1.37
CA LEU A 188 9.98 8.33 -2.12
C LEU A 188 9.92 9.71 -1.43
N ASN A 189 9.71 9.75 -0.10
CA ASN A 189 9.64 11.00 0.65
C ASN A 189 10.98 11.76 0.67
N ARG A 190 12.11 11.05 0.65
CA ARG A 190 13.42 11.69 0.51
C ARG A 190 13.51 12.46 -0.81
N TYR A 191 13.14 11.83 -1.92
CA TYR A 191 13.24 12.47 -3.23
C TYR A 191 12.22 13.61 -3.39
N SER A 192 10.99 13.49 -2.87
CA SER A 192 10.05 14.64 -2.91
C SER A 192 10.51 15.80 -2.04
N SER A 193 11.09 15.51 -0.87
CA SER A 193 11.62 16.52 0.03
C SER A 193 12.77 17.30 -0.60
N ALA A 194 13.73 16.59 -1.21
CA ALA A 194 14.83 17.23 -1.94
C ALA A 194 14.36 17.92 -3.23
N PHE A 195 13.28 17.46 -3.86
CA PHE A 195 12.80 18.06 -5.10
C PHE A 195 11.99 19.34 -4.86
N GLU A 196 11.12 19.37 -3.87
CA GLU A 196 10.20 20.49 -3.67
C GLU A 196 9.72 20.71 -2.22
N SER A 197 10.46 20.16 -1.24
CA SER A 197 10.17 20.22 0.20
C SER A 197 8.81 19.64 0.59
N THR A 198 8.31 18.66 -0.15
CA THR A 198 7.07 17.93 0.17
C THR A 198 7.38 16.56 0.78
N SER A 199 6.52 16.13 1.70
CA SER A 199 6.50 14.76 2.21
C SER A 199 5.06 14.28 2.26
N TYR A 200 4.88 12.99 2.06
CA TYR A 200 3.59 12.34 2.03
C TYR A 200 3.39 11.55 3.31
N THR A 201 2.18 11.65 3.86
CA THR A 201 1.79 10.88 5.03
C THR A 201 1.62 9.41 4.64
N GLU A 202 2.10 8.54 5.52
CA GLU A 202 1.91 7.10 5.39
C GLU A 202 0.48 6.67 5.80
N GLN A 203 -0.26 7.56 6.47
CA GLN A 203 -1.56 7.23 7.05
C GLN A 203 -2.67 7.12 6.00
N PHE A 204 -3.45 6.05 6.09
CA PHE A 204 -4.63 5.84 5.28
C PHE A 204 -5.82 6.66 5.80
N VAL A 205 -6.47 7.41 4.91
CA VAL A 205 -7.71 8.14 5.21
C VAL A 205 -8.90 7.18 5.07
N GLY A 206 -9.76 7.11 6.10
CA GLY A 206 -10.89 6.16 6.14
C GLY A 206 -10.62 4.91 6.98
N GLU A 207 -9.59 4.95 7.83
CA GLU A 207 -9.23 3.86 8.75
C GLU A 207 -10.42 3.34 9.58
N ASP A 208 -11.35 4.23 9.94
CA ASP A 208 -12.52 3.92 10.76
C ASP A 208 -13.77 3.47 9.97
N ASP A 209 -13.74 3.51 8.64
CA ASP A 209 -14.91 3.22 7.80
C ASP A 209 -15.39 1.78 8.01
N ILE A 210 -14.45 0.83 8.16
CA ILE A 210 -14.80 -0.55 8.45
C ILE A 210 -15.42 -0.72 9.84
N GLN A 211 -15.00 0.08 10.82
CA GLN A 211 -15.61 0.07 12.15
C GLN A 211 -17.05 0.58 12.07
N TYR A 212 -17.33 1.59 11.25
CA TYR A 212 -18.69 2.05 10.98
C TYR A 212 -19.56 0.94 10.37
N VAL A 213 -19.06 0.23 9.34
CA VAL A 213 -19.77 -0.89 8.71
C VAL A 213 -20.10 -2.00 9.71
N ILE A 214 -19.12 -2.41 10.52
CA ILE A 214 -19.31 -3.44 11.55
C ILE A 214 -20.27 -2.96 12.65
N GLY A 215 -20.20 -1.68 13.03
CA GLY A 215 -21.13 -1.05 13.96
C GLY A 215 -22.57 -1.08 13.45
N ALA A 216 -22.79 -0.77 12.17
CA ALA A 216 -24.11 -0.81 11.55
C ALA A 216 -24.69 -2.24 11.52
N ILE A 217 -23.85 -3.24 11.21
CA ILE A 217 -24.27 -4.65 11.23
C ILE A 217 -24.63 -5.07 12.67
N SER A 218 -23.77 -4.75 13.64
CA SER A 218 -23.99 -5.01 15.06
C SER A 218 -25.34 -4.44 15.53
N PHE A 219 -25.61 -3.17 15.19
CA PHE A 219 -26.86 -2.50 15.51
C PHE A 219 -28.06 -3.26 14.95
N LYS A 220 -28.01 -3.66 13.68
CA LYS A 220 -29.09 -4.42 13.03
C LYS A 220 -29.31 -5.80 13.66
N ILE A 221 -28.26 -6.48 14.08
CA ILE A 221 -28.36 -7.75 14.81
C ILE A 221 -29.08 -7.54 16.14
N GLN A 222 -28.72 -6.49 16.88
CA GLN A 222 -29.34 -6.17 18.17
C GLN A 222 -30.82 -5.83 18.03
N GLU A 223 -31.20 -5.02 17.05
CA GLU A 223 -32.60 -4.66 16.80
C GLU A 223 -33.45 -5.88 16.44
N ARG A 224 -32.95 -6.77 15.56
CA ARG A 224 -33.64 -8.03 15.25
C ARG A 224 -33.84 -8.91 16.48
N ARG A 225 -32.85 -8.98 17.38
CA ARG A 225 -33.00 -9.75 18.64
C ARG A 225 -34.09 -9.16 19.53
N LYS A 226 -34.14 -7.83 19.70
CA LYS A 226 -35.20 -7.18 20.47
C LYS A 226 -36.59 -7.47 19.91
N GLN A 227 -36.75 -7.39 18.59
CA GLN A 227 -38.01 -7.71 17.92
C GLN A 227 -38.43 -9.17 18.16
N LEU A 228 -37.49 -10.11 18.06
CA LEU A 228 -37.77 -11.53 18.33
C LEU A 228 -38.19 -11.78 19.79
N GLU A 229 -37.59 -11.10 20.76
CA GLU A 229 -37.99 -11.22 22.17
C GLU A 229 -39.39 -10.65 22.42
N ILE A 230 -39.74 -9.54 21.78
CA ILE A 230 -41.10 -8.97 21.84
C ILE A 230 -42.12 -9.97 21.26
N LEU A 231 -41.83 -10.55 20.09
CA LEU A 231 -42.72 -11.54 19.46
C LEU A 231 -42.89 -12.80 20.30
N LYS A 232 -41.80 -13.31 20.91
CA LYS A 232 -41.87 -14.46 21.83
C LYS A 232 -42.73 -14.17 23.04
N LYS A 233 -42.66 -12.96 23.60
CA LYS A 233 -43.49 -12.56 24.74
C LYS A 233 -44.97 -12.50 24.35
N GLN A 234 -45.29 -11.86 23.23
CA GLN A 234 -46.66 -11.80 22.70
C GLN A 234 -47.25 -13.19 22.41
N ALA A 235 -46.45 -14.11 21.87
CA ALA A 235 -46.89 -15.48 21.62
C ALA A 235 -47.16 -16.29 22.91
N ARG A 236 -46.46 -15.98 24.02
CA ARG A 236 -46.72 -16.59 25.33
C ARG A 236 -47.97 -16.00 26.00
N ASP A 237 -48.16 -14.69 25.86
CA ASP A 237 -49.28 -13.98 26.48
C ASP A 237 -50.60 -14.15 25.70
N GLY A 238 -50.54 -14.51 24.41
CA GLY A 238 -51.70 -14.71 23.52
C GLY A 238 -52.14 -16.16 23.30
N GLY A 239 -51.48 -17.14 23.91
CA GLY A 239 -51.89 -18.56 23.87
C GLY A 239 -52.89 -18.89 24.98
N VAL A 240 -54.18 -18.81 24.67
CA VAL A 240 -55.31 -19.42 25.40
C VAL A 240 -55.58 -20.80 24.84
#